data_AF-A0A951QRD4-F1
#
_entry.id   AF-A0A951QRD4-F1
#
_cell.length_a   1.000
_cell.length_b   1.000
_cell.length_c   1.000
_cell.angle_alpha   90.00
_cell.angle_beta   90.00
_cell.angle_gamma   90.00
#
_symmetry.space_group_name_H-M   'P 1'
#
loop_
_entity.id
_entity.type
_entity.pdbx_description
1 polymer ?
#
loop_
_entity_poly.entity_id
_entity_poly.type
_entity_poly.pdbx_seq_one_letter_code
_entity_poly.pdbx_strand_id
1 'polypeptide(L)' 'MTPVDLRKKGYEILVEHLGQVDAIRFLQQAGWGSGDYTQERKETLDKVTKEEFWKDLQRIRNRKTN' A
#
# COMPACT_ATOMS: atom_id res chain seq x y z
N MET A 1 8.05 -15.07 -4.02
CA MET A 1 8.99 -13.96 -3.80
C MET A 1 8.44 -13.12 -2.66
N THR A 2 9.16 -13.02 -1.55
CA THR A 2 8.73 -12.19 -0.40
C THR A 2 8.89 -10.70 -0.72
N PRO A 3 8.29 -9.79 0.05
CA PRO A 3 8.54 -8.36 -0.10
C PRO A 3 10.03 -7.99 0.03
N VAL A 4 10.79 -8.74 0.84
CA VAL A 4 12.23 -8.56 0.99
C VAL A 4 12.96 -8.95 -0.30
N ASP A 5 12.62 -10.11 -0.87
CA ASP A 5 13.22 -10.60 -2.12
C ASP A 5 12.93 -9.66 -3.29
N LEU A 6 11.71 -9.12 -3.36
CA LEU A 6 11.31 -8.17 -4.39
C LEU A 6 12.13 -6.87 -4.30
N ARG A 7 12.31 -6.32 -3.08
CA ARG A 7 13.12 -5.11 -2.87
C ARG A 7 14.58 -5.34 -3.23
N LYS A 8 15.14 -6.49 -2.86
CA LYS A 8 16.53 -6.85 -3.19
C LYS A 8 16.71 -6.89 -4.71
N LYS A 9 15.84 -7.62 -5.41
CA LYS A 9 15.89 -7.73 -6.87
C LYS A 9 15.70 -6.38 -7.58
N GLY A 10 14.80 -5.53 -7.07
CA GLY A 10 14.60 -4.18 -7.59
C GLY A 10 15.84 -3.30 -7.44
N TYR A 11 16.51 -3.36 -6.28
CA TYR A 11 17.75 -2.63 -6.04
C TYR A 11 18.88 -3.10 -6.98
N GLU A 12 19.03 -4.42 -7.15
CA GLU A 12 20.03 -5.01 -8.06
C GLU A 12 19.85 -4.49 -9.50
N ILE A 13 18.62 -4.49 -10.01
CA ILE A 13 18.31 -3.99 -11.35
C ILE A 13 18.64 -2.49 -11.49
N LEU A 14 18.29 -1.67 -10.50
CA LEU A 14 18.57 -0.24 -10.52
C LEU A 14 20.08 0.04 -10.55
N VAL A 15 20.85 -0.66 -9.73
CA VAL A 15 22.33 -0.51 -9.69
C VAL A 15 22.95 -0.98 -10.99
N GLU A 16 22.49 -2.08 -11.57
CA GLU A 16 22.98 -2.62 -12.84
C GLU A 16 22.79 -1.63 -14.00
N HIS A 17 21.65 -0.94 -14.06
CA HIS A 17 21.30 -0.09 -15.21
C HIS A 17 21.66 1.39 -15.04
N LEU A 18 21.69 1.90 -13.81
CA LEU A 18 21.92 3.31 -13.52
C LEU A 18 23.28 3.57 -12.85
N GLY A 19 23.91 2.53 -12.32
CA GLY A 19 25.02 2.69 -11.38
C GLY A 19 24.56 3.13 -9.99
N GLN A 20 25.44 3.00 -9.01
CA GLN A 20 25.09 3.14 -7.59
C GLN A 20 24.62 4.56 -7.22
N VAL A 21 25.25 5.60 -7.80
CA VAL A 21 24.94 7.01 -7.50
C VAL A 21 23.54 7.38 -8.02
N ASP A 22 23.24 7.07 -9.28
CA ASP A 22 21.97 7.47 -9.88
C ASP A 22 20.82 6.57 -9.42
N ALA A 23 21.08 5.31 -9.06
CA ALA A 23 20.09 4.47 -8.37
C ALA A 23 19.65 5.07 -7.03
N ILE A 24 20.58 5.58 -6.23
CA ILE A 24 20.25 6.25 -4.95
C ILE A 24 19.43 7.52 -5.20
N ARG A 25 19.84 8.35 -6.17
CA ARG A 25 19.09 9.57 -6.53
C ARG A 25 17.68 9.26 -7.00
N PHE A 26 17.52 8.23 -7.84
CA PHE A 26 16.20 7.76 -8.30
C PHE A 26 15.31 7.34 -7.13
N LEU A 27 15.84 6.58 -6.17
CA LEU A 27 15.08 6.19 -4.98
C LEU A 27 14.71 7.38 -4.09
N GLN A 28 15.56 8.40 -4.01
CA GLN A 28 15.25 9.64 -3.29
C GLN A 28 14.15 10.46 -3.98
N GLN A 29 14.01 10.35 -5.31
CA GLN A 29 12.93 10.97 -6.08
C GLN A 29 11.60 10.23 -5.92
N ALA A 30 11.63 8.93 -5.62
CA ALA A 30 10.49 8.21 -5.07
C ALA A 30 10.28 8.71 -3.63
N GLY A 31 9.83 9.97 -3.52
CA GLY A 31 9.54 10.61 -2.26
C GLY A 31 8.51 9.82 -1.47
N TRP A 32 8.26 10.30 -0.25
CA TRP A 32 7.14 9.84 0.55
C TRP A 32 5.91 10.18 -0.30
N GLY A 33 5.11 9.17 -0.66
CA GLY A 33 3.91 9.39 -1.47
C GLY A 33 3.11 10.58 -0.91
N SER A 34 2.46 11.34 -1.77
CA SER A 34 1.64 12.46 -1.31
C SER A 34 0.50 11.97 -0.43
N GLY A 35 0.19 12.71 0.64
CA GLY A 35 -0.90 12.39 1.55
C GLY A 35 -0.40 11.95 2.92
N ASP A 36 -1.23 12.16 3.94
CA ASP A 36 -1.00 11.61 5.27
C ASP A 36 -1.88 10.38 5.41
N TYR A 37 -1.36 9.22 5.01
CA TYR A 37 -2.09 7.95 5.13
C TYR A 37 -2.57 7.70 6.56
N THR A 38 -1.84 8.17 7.58
CA THR A 38 -2.25 7.99 8.99
C THR A 38 -3.50 8.83 9.29
N GLN A 39 -3.52 10.07 8.84
CA GLN A 39 -4.67 10.96 8.98
C GLN A 39 -5.86 10.51 8.12
N GLU A 40 -5.64 10.25 6.84
CA GLU A 40 -6.67 9.78 5.89
C GLU A 40 -7.32 8.47 6.36
N ARG A 41 -6.50 7.56 6.90
CA ARG A 41 -6.99 6.32 7.49
C ARG A 41 -7.90 6.59 8.69
N LYS A 42 -7.53 7.50 9.60
CA LYS A 42 -8.39 7.86 10.74
C LYS A 42 -9.71 8.46 10.26
N GLU A 43 -9.66 9.42 9.34
CA GLU A 43 -10.86 10.10 8.83
C GLU A 43 -11.82 9.16 8.10
N THR A 44 -11.32 8.08 7.50
CA THR A 44 -12.13 7.14 6.73
C THR A 44 -12.57 5.93 7.55
N LEU A 45 -11.65 5.31 8.32
CA LEU A 45 -11.91 4.04 9.00
C LEU A 45 -12.44 4.20 10.42
N ASP A 46 -12.17 5.31 11.14
CA ASP A 46 -12.70 5.50 12.50
C ASP A 46 -14.22 5.75 12.51
N LYS A 47 -14.79 6.06 11.33
CA LYS A 47 -16.23 6.24 11.14
C LYS A 47 -17.01 4.91 11.08
N VAL A 48 -16.31 3.78 10.98
CA VAL A 48 -16.95 2.46 10.82
C VAL A 48 -16.43 1.53 11.90
N THR A 49 -17.32 1.11 12.79
CA THR A 49 -17.00 0.08 13.77
C THR A 49 -16.85 -1.29 13.10
N LYS A 50 -16.08 -2.18 13.72
CA LYS A 50 -15.93 -3.56 13.24
C LYS A 50 -17.28 -4.25 13.13
N GLU A 51 -18.17 -3.99 14.08
CA GLU A 51 -19.52 -4.55 14.15
C GLU A 51 -20.40 -4.06 12.99
N GLU A 52 -20.34 -2.78 12.63
CA GLU A 52 -21.04 -2.23 11.46
C GLU A 52 -20.53 -2.82 10.16
N PHE A 53 -19.21 -2.93 10.01
CA PHE A 53 -18.59 -3.56 8.85
C PHE A 53 -19.07 -5.01 8.65
N TRP A 54 -19.17 -5.80 9.73
CA TRP A 54 -19.69 -7.17 9.67
C TRP A 54 -21.16 -7.23 9.26
N LYS A 55 -22.00 -6.31 9.77
CA LYS A 55 -23.41 -6.23 9.38
C LYS A 55 -23.57 -5.91 7.89
N ASP A 56 -22.74 -5.01 7.37
CA ASP A 56 -22.77 -4.65 5.95
C ASP A 56 -22.35 -5.81 5.06
N LEU A 57 -21.31 -6.57 5.44
CA LEU A 57 -20.90 -7.78 4.73
C LEU A 57 -22.02 -8.83 4.68
N GLN A 58 -22.71 -9.07 5.80
CA GLN A 58 -23.86 -9.97 5.85
C GLN A 58 -25.00 -9.50 4.94
N ARG A 59 -25.30 -8.21 4.94
CA ARG A 59 -26.35 -7.62 4.08
C ARG A 59 -26.02 -7.79 2.59
N ILE A 60 -24.78 -7.53 2.19
CA ILE A 60 -24.32 -7.70 0.80
C ILE A 60 -24.40 -9.17 0.39
N ARG A 61 -23.99 -10.09 1.27
CA ARG A 61 -24.04 -11.53 0.99
C ARG A 61 -25.48 -12.01 0.76
N ASN A 62 -26.41 -11.60 1.63
CA ASN A 62 -27.82 -12.00 1.55
C ASN A 62 -28.53 -11.41 0.31
N ARG A 63 -28.15 -10.20 -0.13
CA ARG A 63 -28.67 -9.60 -1.37
C ARG A 63 -28.23 -10.35 -2.65
N LYS A 64 -27.10 -11.04 -2.63
CA LYS A 64 -26.64 -11.85 -3.77
C LYS A 64 -27.30 -13.24 -3.83
N THR A 65 -28.01 -13.64 -2.77
CA THR A 65 -28.62 -14.98 -2.66
C THR A 65 -30.12 -14.98 -2.96
N ASN A 66 -30.73 -13.81 -3.20
CA ASN A 66 -32.07 -13.61 -3.76
C ASN A 66 -31.96 -13.18 -5.22
#